data_AF-A0A0W0X3K8-F1
#
_entry.id   AF-A0A0W0X3K8-F1
#
_cell.length_a   1.000
_cell.length_b   1.000
_cell.length_c   1.000
_cell.angle_alpha   90.00
_cell.angle_beta   90.00
_cell.angle_gamma   90.00
#
_symmetry.space_group_name_H-M   'P 1'
#
loop_
_entity.id
_entity.type
_entity.pdbx_description
1 polymer ?
#
loop_
_entity_poly.entity_id
_entity_poly.type
_entity_poly.pdbx_seq_one_letter_code
_entity_poly.pdbx_strand_id
1 'polypeptide(L)'
;MATRKDSVFTTPTAFFTPISQNLLVLEKVTLQSFIDEIPGFIEMLVKLQEKGFFKDKELKEYTMLEFIAELFGKNPPAMDIAAAQFLVQKLADAKISLTSLTEIEESDEKERHETTETELLTPKQLGLFAPLTTEINCYIHLLYDVLDNDLAQKPYEKTKDQENVTEKQHALQAAKISFMLQMSLADILALLFHDIARPSVNDADHGHENHCKEGSTILAPLGLDIDYSGYHAFAKYLLFTYCPPYLGLISQTSVHTLGFQGKDWSAQIAGLNELDSADLAKALFKIMLMRLIDDMSKVPESQLKNPYDESPPEYFDEAQIKKMLRKQILTQLNKLTMQSSNSETTIQEIKAKLAAATLLLLRAKDFSLNPSLYEQYADTVNPLLELLEAQKQSEQQTHGC
;
A
#
# COMPACT_ATOMS: atom_id res chain seq x y z
N MET A 1 -13.34 45.32 -9.94
CA MET A 1 -13.84 44.05 -10.50
C MET A 1 -13.00 42.94 -9.91
N ALA A 2 -13.53 42.23 -8.91
CA ALA A 2 -12.85 41.10 -8.28
C ALA A 2 -13.38 39.83 -8.94
N THR A 3 -12.50 39.06 -9.56
CA THR A 3 -12.78 37.74 -10.13
C THR A 3 -13.12 36.78 -8.98
N ARG A 4 -14.37 36.29 -8.96
CA ARG A 4 -14.79 35.18 -8.10
C ARG A 4 -13.92 33.96 -8.46
N LYS A 5 -13.25 33.38 -7.45
CA LYS A 5 -12.73 32.02 -7.54
C LYS A 5 -13.93 31.10 -7.73
N ASP A 6 -14.01 30.44 -8.88
CA ASP A 6 -14.98 29.38 -9.09
C ASP A 6 -14.68 28.26 -8.08
N SER A 7 -15.65 28.01 -7.20
CA SER A 7 -15.62 26.92 -6.24
C SER A 7 -15.70 25.61 -7.01
N VAL A 8 -14.66 24.77 -6.91
CA VAL A 8 -14.61 23.42 -7.52
C VAL A 8 -15.67 22.48 -6.92
N PHE A 9 -16.26 22.86 -5.78
CA PHE A 9 -17.22 22.06 -5.03
C PHE A 9 -18.61 22.73 -5.01
N THR A 10 -19.25 22.87 -6.16
CA THR A 10 -20.69 23.16 -6.19
C THR A 10 -21.49 21.87 -6.07
N THR A 11 -22.39 21.84 -5.11
CA THR A 11 -23.23 20.73 -4.64
C THR A 11 -23.80 19.86 -5.78
N PRO A 12 -23.72 18.51 -5.73
CA PRO A 12 -24.27 17.69 -6.78
C PRO A 12 -25.79 17.58 -6.65
N THR A 13 -26.50 18.07 -7.66
CA THR A 13 -27.90 17.73 -7.91
C THR A 13 -27.99 16.87 -9.16
N ALA A 14 -28.83 15.84 -9.07
CA ALA A 14 -29.42 15.04 -10.15
C ALA A 14 -28.65 13.82 -10.71
N PHE A 15 -29.21 12.64 -10.38
CA PHE A 15 -29.64 11.56 -11.26
C PHE A 15 -28.92 11.42 -12.62
N PHE A 16 -28.26 10.26 -12.77
CA PHE A 16 -27.42 9.76 -13.88
C PHE A 16 -25.96 10.21 -13.85
N THR A 17 -25.03 9.28 -13.61
CA THR A 17 -23.62 9.54 -13.95
C THR A 17 -22.88 8.33 -14.51
N PRO A 18 -22.67 8.29 -15.84
CA PRO A 18 -21.73 7.42 -16.53
C PRO A 18 -20.40 8.15 -16.81
N ILE A 19 -19.30 7.37 -16.88
CA ILE A 19 -17.87 7.77 -16.76
C ILE A 19 -17.60 8.37 -15.38
N SER A 20 -16.69 7.73 -14.64
CA SER A 20 -16.51 7.91 -13.20
C SER A 20 -16.38 9.39 -12.82
N GLN A 21 -17.32 9.90 -12.00
CA GLN A 21 -17.36 11.30 -11.55
C GLN A 21 -16.04 11.80 -10.97
N ASN A 22 -15.23 10.88 -10.42
CA ASN A 22 -13.94 11.18 -9.85
C ASN A 22 -12.91 11.64 -10.90
N LEU A 23 -13.07 11.37 -12.19
CA LEU A 23 -12.05 11.73 -13.17
C LEU A 23 -11.80 13.24 -13.26
N LEU A 24 -12.87 14.03 -13.33
CA LEU A 24 -12.76 15.50 -13.34
C LEU A 24 -12.11 16.03 -12.05
N VAL A 25 -12.27 15.28 -10.95
CA VAL A 25 -11.63 15.57 -9.67
C VAL A 25 -10.16 15.17 -9.70
N LEU A 26 -9.80 14.02 -10.26
CA LEU A 26 -8.42 13.53 -10.43
C LEU A 26 -7.57 14.44 -11.34
N GLU A 27 -8.19 15.12 -12.31
CA GLU A 27 -7.53 16.08 -13.20
C GLU A 27 -7.30 17.46 -12.56
N LYS A 28 -8.08 17.83 -11.54
CA LYS A 28 -8.12 19.22 -11.03
C LYS A 28 -7.74 19.37 -9.58
N VAL A 29 -8.06 18.38 -8.76
CA VAL A 29 -7.87 18.46 -7.31
C VAL A 29 -6.47 17.95 -6.96
N THR A 30 -5.85 18.68 -6.05
CA THR A 30 -4.48 18.48 -5.61
C THR A 30 -4.49 17.87 -4.20
N LEU A 31 -3.39 17.22 -3.79
CA LEU A 31 -3.26 16.74 -2.40
C LEU A 31 -3.44 17.88 -1.39
N GLN A 32 -2.89 19.06 -1.70
CA GLN A 32 -3.02 20.26 -0.87
C GLN A 32 -4.48 20.62 -0.59
N SER A 33 -5.36 20.46 -1.59
CA SER A 33 -6.79 20.79 -1.46
C SER A 33 -7.52 19.94 -0.41
N PHE A 34 -7.01 18.74 -0.11
CA PHE A 34 -7.53 17.89 0.96
C PHE A 34 -6.81 18.16 2.29
N ILE A 35 -5.49 18.33 2.25
CA ILE A 35 -4.66 18.59 3.44
C ILE A 35 -5.13 19.83 4.19
N ASP A 36 -5.48 20.90 3.46
CA ASP A 36 -5.96 22.17 4.05
C ASP A 36 -7.31 22.03 4.77
N GLU A 37 -8.07 20.98 4.47
CA GLU A 37 -9.44 20.76 4.95
C GLU A 37 -9.50 19.66 6.02
N ILE A 38 -8.38 18.98 6.32
CA ILE A 38 -8.29 18.02 7.42
C ILE A 38 -8.17 18.80 8.75
N PRO A 39 -9.10 18.61 9.69
CA PRO A 39 -9.06 19.30 10.98
C PRO A 39 -7.89 18.85 11.84
N GLY A 40 -7.55 19.65 12.85
CA GLY A 40 -6.53 19.31 13.84
C GLY A 40 -6.87 18.04 14.64
N PHE A 41 -5.85 17.40 15.19
CA PHE A 41 -5.98 16.12 15.91
C PHE A 41 -6.94 16.21 17.10
N ILE A 42 -6.97 17.33 17.84
CA ILE A 42 -7.91 17.51 18.96
C ILE A 42 -9.35 17.40 18.49
N GLU A 43 -9.73 18.10 17.41
CA GLU A 43 -11.08 18.10 16.89
C GLU A 43 -11.51 16.71 16.40
N MET A 44 -10.58 16.00 15.75
CA MET A 44 -10.79 14.60 15.36
C MET A 44 -10.95 13.70 16.58
N LEU A 45 -10.03 13.78 17.53
CA LEU A 45 -9.97 12.91 18.70
C LEU A 45 -11.21 13.06 19.58
N VAL A 46 -11.71 14.28 19.82
CA VAL A 46 -12.96 14.51 20.56
C VAL A 46 -14.13 13.75 19.92
N LYS A 47 -14.30 13.88 18.61
CA LYS A 47 -15.37 13.18 17.87
C LYS A 47 -15.17 11.65 17.83
N LEU A 48 -13.93 11.19 17.79
CA LEU A 48 -13.60 9.76 17.87
C LEU A 48 -13.93 9.20 19.27
N GLN A 49 -13.63 9.97 20.33
CA GLN A 49 -13.94 9.64 21.73
C GLN A 49 -15.45 9.59 21.99
N GLU A 50 -16.23 10.50 21.41
CA GLU A 50 -17.70 10.46 21.44
C GLU A 50 -18.28 9.18 20.83
N LYS A 51 -17.60 8.62 19.81
CA LYS A 51 -17.93 7.33 19.19
C LYS A 51 -17.37 6.13 19.96
N GLY A 52 -16.67 6.38 21.06
CA GLY A 52 -16.09 5.36 21.93
C GLY A 52 -14.73 4.85 21.49
N PHE A 53 -14.08 5.49 20.51
CA PHE A 53 -12.71 5.18 20.09
C PHE A 53 -11.71 5.98 20.92
N PHE A 54 -10.55 5.40 21.26
CA PHE A 54 -9.44 6.13 21.89
C PHE A 54 -9.82 6.90 23.17
N LYS A 55 -10.76 6.35 23.98
CA LYS A 55 -11.39 7.03 25.13
C LYS A 55 -10.42 7.64 26.12
N ASP A 56 -9.27 7.01 26.32
CA ASP A 56 -8.29 7.39 27.34
C ASP A 56 -7.10 8.19 26.76
N LYS A 57 -7.15 8.56 25.47
CA LYS A 57 -6.07 9.33 24.83
C LYS A 57 -6.14 10.81 25.21
N GLU A 58 -4.98 11.36 25.54
CA GLU A 58 -4.82 12.78 25.85
C GLU A 58 -5.05 13.64 24.60
N LEU A 59 -5.73 14.77 24.78
CA LEU A 59 -5.86 15.79 23.74
C LEU A 59 -4.51 16.53 23.61
N LYS A 60 -3.86 16.40 22.46
CA LYS A 60 -2.63 17.11 22.12
C LYS A 60 -2.82 17.91 20.85
N GLU A 61 -2.33 19.16 20.85
CA GLU A 61 -2.31 19.97 19.64
C GLU A 61 -1.37 19.32 18.62
N TYR A 62 -1.92 18.99 17.46
CA TYR A 62 -1.17 18.47 16.33
C TYR A 62 -2.01 18.62 15.06
N THR A 63 -1.39 19.07 13.98
CA THR A 63 -2.07 19.39 12.72
C THR A 63 -1.48 18.60 11.56
N MET A 64 -2.28 18.47 10.50
CA MET A 64 -1.81 17.83 9.26
C MET A 64 -0.58 18.55 8.68
N LEU A 65 -0.52 19.90 8.80
CA LEU A 65 0.62 20.68 8.32
C LEU A 65 1.90 20.40 9.12
N GLU A 66 1.81 20.23 10.44
CA GLU A 66 2.95 19.83 11.27
C GLU A 66 3.42 18.42 10.90
N PHE A 67 2.50 17.49 10.71
CA PHE A 67 2.82 16.15 10.22
C PHE A 67 3.54 16.18 8.87
N ILE A 68 3.06 16.96 7.91
CA ILE A 68 3.68 17.12 6.58
C ILE A 68 5.08 17.73 6.70
N ALA A 69 5.26 18.74 7.56
CA ALA A 69 6.57 19.36 7.82
C ALA A 69 7.55 18.38 8.49
N GLU A 70 7.08 17.52 9.38
CA GLU A 70 7.90 16.45 9.97
C GLU A 70 8.27 15.37 8.97
N LEU A 71 7.31 14.95 8.13
CA LEU A 71 7.49 13.85 7.18
C LEU A 71 8.49 14.20 6.06
N PHE A 72 8.41 15.42 5.50
CA PHE A 72 9.23 15.83 4.35
C PHE A 72 10.33 16.85 4.70
N GLY A 73 10.36 17.34 5.93
CA GLY A 73 11.36 18.29 6.38
C GLY A 73 11.27 19.66 5.69
N LYS A 74 12.42 20.26 5.38
CA LYS A 74 12.51 21.65 4.90
C LYS A 74 12.09 21.87 3.45
N ASN A 75 12.03 20.81 2.65
CA ASN A 75 11.76 20.87 1.21
C ASN A 75 10.63 19.89 0.86
N PRO A 76 9.37 20.18 1.24
CA PRO A 76 8.25 19.30 0.92
C PRO A 76 8.09 19.15 -0.61
N PRO A 77 7.64 17.98 -1.09
CA PRO A 77 7.27 17.81 -2.49
C PRO A 77 6.12 18.76 -2.85
N ALA A 78 5.98 19.05 -4.15
CA ALA A 78 4.87 19.87 -4.63
C ALA A 78 3.54 19.11 -4.48
N MET A 79 2.72 19.51 -3.50
CA MET A 79 1.39 18.90 -3.22
C MET A 79 0.24 19.61 -3.93
N ASP A 80 0.53 20.71 -4.62
CA ASP A 80 -0.39 21.52 -5.43
C ASP A 80 -0.49 21.01 -6.88
N ILE A 81 -0.06 19.77 -7.11
CA ILE A 81 -0.11 19.08 -8.40
C ILE A 81 -1.28 18.08 -8.40
N ALA A 82 -2.00 17.99 -9.52
CA ALA A 82 -3.11 17.05 -9.69
C ALA A 82 -2.59 15.61 -9.90
N ALA A 83 -3.42 14.60 -9.61
CA ALA A 83 -3.03 13.19 -9.72
C ALA A 83 -2.50 12.83 -11.12
N ALA A 84 -3.23 13.24 -12.17
CA ALA A 84 -2.82 12.99 -13.56
C ALA A 84 -1.45 13.60 -13.89
N GLN A 85 -1.15 14.78 -13.32
CA GLN A 85 0.13 15.45 -13.52
C GLN A 85 1.29 14.75 -12.81
N PHE A 86 1.06 14.13 -11.64
CA PHE A 86 2.07 13.27 -11.01
C PHE A 86 2.38 12.04 -11.88
N LEU A 87 1.34 11.42 -12.44
CA LEU A 87 1.47 10.17 -13.17
C LEU A 87 2.14 10.32 -14.54
N VAL A 88 2.09 11.50 -15.16
CA VAL A 88 2.81 11.78 -16.42
C VAL A 88 4.24 12.27 -16.23
N GLN A 89 4.66 12.57 -15.00
CA GLN A 89 6.06 12.92 -14.73
C GLN A 89 6.94 11.70 -15.00
N LYS A 90 8.07 11.93 -15.66
CA LYS A 90 9.08 10.88 -15.83
C LYS A 90 9.61 10.50 -14.47
N LEU A 91 9.79 9.21 -14.25
CA LEU A 91 10.68 8.77 -13.18
C LEU A 91 12.06 9.24 -13.66
N ALA A 92 12.59 10.33 -13.09
CA ALA A 92 13.92 10.76 -13.45
C ALA A 92 14.88 9.56 -13.31
N ASP A 93 16.01 9.55 -14.03
CA ASP A 93 17.14 8.62 -13.80
C ASP A 93 17.74 8.74 -12.39
N ALA A 94 16.98 9.24 -11.41
CA ALA A 94 17.02 8.78 -10.05
C ALA A 94 17.04 7.25 -10.08
N LYS A 95 18.26 6.70 -10.20
CA LYS A 95 18.72 5.60 -9.36
C LYS A 95 17.95 5.83 -8.08
N ILE A 96 16.90 5.04 -7.86
CA ILE A 96 16.05 5.17 -6.66
C ILE A 96 17.09 5.28 -5.57
N SER A 97 17.26 6.48 -4.99
CA SER A 97 18.40 6.75 -4.14
C SER A 97 17.99 6.13 -2.83
N LEU A 98 18.07 4.80 -2.83
CA LEU A 98 17.84 3.88 -1.75
C LEU A 98 18.90 4.11 -0.66
N THR A 99 19.72 5.15 -0.77
CA THR A 99 20.61 5.74 0.22
C THR A 99 19.82 6.32 1.39
N SER A 100 19.29 5.42 2.21
CA SER A 100 19.09 5.63 3.65
C SER A 100 19.07 4.28 4.38
N LEU A 101 19.94 3.36 3.97
CA LEU A 101 20.59 2.53 4.97
C LEU A 101 21.84 3.32 5.31
N THR A 102 21.99 3.71 6.58
CA THR A 102 23.24 4.21 7.14
C THR A 102 24.40 3.46 6.51
N GLU A 103 25.15 4.15 5.65
CA GLU A 103 26.45 3.72 5.17
C GLU A 103 27.32 3.63 6.42
N ILE A 104 27.30 2.44 7.03
CA ILE A 104 28.37 2.02 7.91
C ILE A 104 29.55 1.86 6.95
N GLU A 105 30.38 2.90 6.91
CA GLU A 105 31.79 2.89 6.53
C GLU A 105 32.25 1.64 5.76
N GLU A 106 31.90 1.54 4.48
CA GLU A 106 32.76 0.83 3.53
C GLU A 106 33.45 1.90 2.69
N SER A 107 34.66 2.20 3.17
CA SER A 107 35.74 2.93 2.53
C SER A 107 35.72 2.87 1.00
N ASP A 108 35.96 4.03 0.40
CA ASP A 108 36.63 4.25 -0.88
C ASP A 108 37.36 3.00 -1.40
N GLU A 109 36.73 2.26 -2.32
CA GLU A 109 37.41 1.63 -3.47
C GLU A 109 36.41 0.92 -4.40
N LYS A 110 36.40 1.38 -5.65
CA LYS A 110 35.90 0.72 -6.89
C LYS A 110 34.44 0.99 -7.30
N GLU A 111 34.23 2.21 -7.79
CA GLU A 111 33.55 2.40 -9.08
C GLU A 111 34.29 1.57 -10.17
N ARG A 112 33.78 0.38 -10.48
CA ARG A 112 33.92 -0.40 -11.73
C ARG A 112 33.75 -1.89 -11.41
N HIS A 113 32.53 -2.26 -11.10
CA HIS A 113 31.94 -3.46 -11.69
C HIS A 113 30.43 -3.24 -11.66
N GLU A 114 29.80 -3.14 -12.83
CA GLU A 114 28.46 -3.68 -13.02
C GLU A 114 28.56 -5.18 -12.73
N THR A 115 28.71 -5.55 -11.46
CA THR A 115 28.35 -6.87 -11.01
C THR A 115 26.86 -6.94 -11.27
N THR A 116 26.45 -7.78 -12.22
CA THR A 116 25.10 -8.35 -12.31
C THR A 116 24.52 -8.39 -10.91
N GLU A 117 23.65 -7.42 -10.59
CA GLU A 117 22.94 -7.39 -9.31
C GLU A 117 22.25 -8.74 -9.24
N THR A 118 22.74 -9.62 -8.37
CA THR A 118 22.23 -10.97 -8.29
C THR A 118 20.74 -10.87 -7.98
N GLU A 119 19.89 -11.44 -8.84
CA GLU A 119 18.43 -11.42 -8.69
C GLU A 119 17.95 -12.09 -7.39
N LEU A 120 18.82 -12.63 -6.57
CA LEU A 120 18.48 -13.32 -5.35
C LEU A 120 19.31 -12.77 -4.18
N LEU A 121 18.68 -12.69 -3.01
CA LEU A 121 19.40 -12.49 -1.75
C LEU A 121 20.24 -13.73 -1.46
N THR A 122 21.48 -13.49 -1.03
CA THR A 122 22.43 -14.55 -0.69
C THR A 122 22.43 -14.80 0.83
N PRO A 123 22.85 -16.01 1.27
CA PRO A 123 23.00 -16.29 2.70
C PRO A 123 23.92 -15.28 3.42
N LYS A 124 24.96 -14.79 2.74
CA LYS A 124 25.89 -13.78 3.29
C LYS A 124 25.18 -12.46 3.62
N GLN A 125 24.28 -12.00 2.74
CA GLN A 125 23.54 -10.75 2.95
C GLN A 125 22.53 -10.87 4.10
N LEU A 126 22.01 -12.07 4.35
CA LEU A 126 20.97 -12.31 5.37
C LEU A 126 21.55 -12.55 6.77
N GLY A 127 22.85 -12.81 6.90
CA GLY A 127 23.52 -13.00 8.19
C GLY A 127 22.85 -14.08 9.04
N LEU A 128 22.26 -13.69 10.17
CA LEU A 128 21.53 -14.59 11.08
C LEU A 128 20.38 -15.33 10.37
N PHE A 129 19.76 -14.71 9.37
CA PHE A 129 18.63 -15.26 8.62
C PHE A 129 19.03 -16.05 7.38
N ALA A 130 20.32 -16.38 7.22
CA ALA A 130 20.83 -17.25 6.15
C ALA A 130 20.00 -18.55 5.96
N PRO A 131 19.51 -19.23 7.02
CA PRO A 131 18.65 -20.41 6.86
C PRO A 131 17.32 -20.17 6.14
N LEU A 132 16.85 -18.92 6.05
CA LEU A 132 15.58 -18.53 5.41
C LEU A 132 15.77 -17.99 3.98
N THR A 133 16.97 -18.15 3.40
CA THR A 133 17.31 -17.57 2.09
C THR A 133 16.33 -17.97 1.00
N THR A 134 15.94 -19.25 0.94
CA THR A 134 15.04 -19.77 -0.08
C THR A 134 13.63 -19.23 0.11
N GLU A 135 13.13 -19.25 1.35
CA GLU A 135 11.79 -18.77 1.71
C GLU A 135 11.61 -17.27 1.45
N ILE A 136 12.63 -16.47 1.77
CA ILE A 136 12.61 -15.02 1.51
C ILE A 136 12.56 -14.74 0.01
N ASN A 137 13.43 -15.39 -0.78
CA ASN A 137 13.43 -15.18 -2.23
C ASN A 137 12.12 -15.68 -2.88
N CYS A 138 11.59 -16.82 -2.41
CA CYS A 138 10.28 -17.34 -2.82
C CYS A 138 9.17 -16.31 -2.57
N TYR A 139 9.10 -15.77 -1.35
CA TYR A 139 8.13 -14.74 -0.97
C TYR A 139 8.21 -13.49 -1.87
N ILE A 140 9.43 -12.96 -2.11
CA ILE A 140 9.62 -11.78 -2.97
C ILE A 140 9.11 -12.04 -4.39
N HIS A 141 9.43 -13.22 -4.95
CA HIS A 141 9.02 -13.56 -6.31
C HIS A 141 7.52 -13.81 -6.42
N LEU A 142 6.91 -14.50 -5.44
CA LEU A 142 5.46 -14.73 -5.41
C LEU A 142 4.69 -13.43 -5.19
N LEU A 143 5.20 -12.49 -4.38
CA LEU A 143 4.55 -11.20 -4.17
C LEU A 143 4.49 -10.38 -5.46
N TYR A 144 5.57 -10.40 -6.25
CA TYR A 144 5.57 -9.80 -7.59
C TYR A 144 4.68 -10.55 -8.58
N ASP A 145 4.73 -11.88 -8.58
CA ASP A 145 3.91 -12.71 -9.46
C ASP A 145 2.42 -12.42 -9.27
N VAL A 146 1.94 -12.31 -8.02
CA VAL A 146 0.54 -11.94 -7.74
C VAL A 146 0.20 -10.52 -8.18
N LEU A 147 1.13 -9.57 -8.11
CA LEU A 147 0.94 -8.21 -8.63
C LEU A 147 0.81 -8.19 -10.17
N ASP A 148 1.38 -9.16 -10.87
CA ASP A 148 1.39 -9.23 -12.33
C ASP A 148 0.53 -10.35 -12.94
N ASN A 149 -0.16 -11.14 -12.12
CA ASN A 149 -0.93 -12.29 -12.59
C ASN A 149 -2.19 -11.90 -13.38
N ASP A 150 -2.87 -12.90 -13.97
CA ASP A 150 -4.11 -12.68 -14.73
C ASP A 150 -5.25 -12.05 -13.92
N LEU A 151 -5.26 -12.22 -12.59
CA LEU A 151 -6.25 -11.56 -11.71
C LEU A 151 -5.96 -10.07 -11.58
N ALA A 152 -4.70 -9.67 -11.48
CA ALA A 152 -4.28 -8.28 -11.36
C ALA A 152 -4.46 -7.47 -12.65
N GLN A 153 -4.55 -8.15 -13.81
CA GLN A 153 -4.90 -7.53 -15.09
C GLN A 153 -6.41 -7.30 -15.26
N LYS A 154 -7.25 -7.85 -14.38
CA LYS A 154 -8.70 -7.60 -14.46
C LYS A 154 -9.00 -6.13 -14.14
N PRO A 155 -9.95 -5.51 -14.86
CA PRO A 155 -10.48 -4.20 -14.46
C PRO A 155 -11.05 -4.28 -13.05
N TYR A 156 -10.95 -3.17 -12.32
CA TYR A 156 -11.49 -3.03 -10.97
C TYR A 156 -13.04 -3.10 -10.99
N GLU A 157 -13.58 -4.32 -10.79
CA GLU A 157 -14.99 -4.74 -10.54
C GLU A 157 -16.11 -4.33 -11.53
N LYS A 158 -17.39 -4.67 -11.26
CA LYS A 158 -18.53 -4.78 -12.20
C LYS A 158 -18.92 -3.49 -12.96
N THR A 159 -19.28 -3.66 -14.24
CA THR A 159 -19.63 -2.71 -15.34
C THR A 159 -20.38 -1.37 -15.09
N LYS A 160 -20.88 -1.06 -13.89
CA LYS A 160 -21.57 0.22 -13.61
C LYS A 160 -20.86 1.11 -12.59
N ASP A 161 -20.00 0.53 -11.76
CA ASP A 161 -19.29 1.22 -10.68
C ASP A 161 -17.76 1.17 -10.86
N GLN A 162 -17.30 0.83 -12.08
CA GLN A 162 -15.89 0.58 -12.40
C GLN A 162 -14.97 1.76 -12.09
N GLU A 163 -13.89 1.46 -11.37
CA GLU A 163 -12.67 2.25 -11.48
C GLU A 163 -12.01 1.84 -12.80
N ASN A 164 -11.61 2.81 -13.62
CA ASN A 164 -11.18 2.60 -15.00
C ASN A 164 -9.68 2.21 -15.09
N VAL A 165 -9.20 1.48 -14.09
CA VAL A 165 -7.83 0.95 -13.97
C VAL A 165 -7.89 -0.53 -13.57
N THR A 166 -6.86 -1.30 -13.90
CA THR A 166 -6.66 -2.65 -13.35
C THR A 166 -6.05 -2.56 -11.95
N GLU A 167 -6.08 -3.66 -11.17
CA GLU A 167 -5.42 -3.74 -9.87
C GLU A 167 -3.92 -3.42 -9.98
N LYS A 168 -3.25 -3.97 -11.00
CA LYS A 168 -1.83 -3.67 -11.29
C LYS A 168 -1.61 -2.19 -11.58
N GLN A 169 -2.45 -1.57 -12.41
CA GLN A 169 -2.33 -0.15 -12.75
C GLN A 169 -2.50 0.72 -11.51
N HIS A 170 -3.53 0.44 -10.71
CA HIS A 170 -3.79 1.14 -9.45
C HIS A 170 -2.59 1.08 -8.50
N ALA A 171 -2.06 -0.14 -8.28
CA ALA A 171 -0.86 -0.38 -7.46
C ALA A 171 0.37 0.41 -7.96
N LEU A 172 0.66 0.35 -9.26
CA LEU A 172 1.80 1.06 -9.86
C LEU A 172 1.65 2.58 -9.81
N GLN A 173 0.42 3.09 -10.00
CA GLN A 173 0.11 4.51 -9.86
C GLN A 173 0.30 4.99 -8.41
N ALA A 174 -0.14 4.21 -7.42
CA ALA A 174 0.04 4.54 -6.00
C ALA A 174 1.52 4.58 -5.61
N ALA A 175 2.30 3.59 -6.08
CA ALA A 175 3.75 3.55 -5.89
C ALA A 175 4.45 4.74 -6.55
N LYS A 176 4.03 5.11 -7.77
CA LYS A 176 4.61 6.26 -8.49
C LYS A 176 4.32 7.57 -7.77
N ILE A 177 3.07 7.83 -7.38
CA ILE A 177 2.71 9.06 -6.66
C ILE A 177 3.48 9.16 -5.34
N SER A 178 3.53 8.08 -4.55
CA SER A 178 4.29 8.06 -3.28
C SER A 178 5.79 8.28 -3.47
N PHE A 179 6.38 7.74 -4.54
CA PHE A 179 7.77 8.01 -4.90
C PHE A 179 8.00 9.47 -5.29
N MET A 180 7.12 10.06 -6.10
CA MET A 180 7.22 11.47 -6.50
C MET A 180 7.04 12.43 -5.31
N LEU A 181 6.28 12.00 -4.31
CA LEU A 181 6.17 12.69 -3.02
C LEU A 181 7.37 12.44 -2.10
N GLN A 182 8.37 11.67 -2.51
CA GLN A 182 9.56 11.36 -1.70
C GLN A 182 9.21 10.65 -0.38
N MET A 183 8.17 9.82 -0.39
CA MET A 183 7.84 8.99 0.76
C MET A 183 8.92 7.92 1.00
N SER A 184 8.94 7.36 2.21
CA SER A 184 9.89 6.30 2.56
C SER A 184 9.69 5.05 1.69
N LEU A 185 10.72 4.20 1.55
CA LEU A 185 10.60 2.92 0.84
C LEU A 185 9.48 2.05 1.44
N ALA A 186 9.35 2.04 2.76
CA ALA A 186 8.30 1.29 3.45
C ALA A 186 6.91 1.81 3.03
N ASP A 187 6.72 3.12 2.94
CA ASP A 187 5.44 3.71 2.55
C ASP A 187 5.10 3.49 1.07
N ILE A 188 6.10 3.55 0.20
CA ILE A 188 5.92 3.24 -1.23
C ILE A 188 5.49 1.78 -1.38
N LEU A 189 6.14 0.84 -0.70
CA LEU A 189 5.77 -0.58 -0.73
C LEU A 189 4.41 -0.84 -0.08
N ALA A 190 4.10 -0.15 1.01
CA ALA A 190 2.80 -0.21 1.66
C ALA A 190 1.68 0.20 0.70
N LEU A 191 1.88 1.25 -0.10
CA LEU A 191 0.93 1.69 -1.13
C LEU A 191 0.91 0.80 -2.37
N LEU A 192 2.08 0.34 -2.85
CA LEU A 192 2.17 -0.57 -3.99
C LEU A 192 1.38 -1.86 -3.77
N PHE A 193 1.39 -2.38 -2.55
CA PHE A 193 0.79 -3.69 -2.24
C PHE A 193 -0.42 -3.63 -1.31
N HIS A 194 -0.99 -2.45 -1.04
CA HIS A 194 -2.07 -2.32 -0.04
C HIS A 194 -3.28 -3.23 -0.31
N ASP A 195 -3.58 -3.45 -1.59
CA ASP A 195 -4.70 -4.27 -2.09
C ASP A 195 -4.27 -5.64 -2.65
N ILE A 196 -3.03 -6.08 -2.40
CA ILE A 196 -2.45 -7.32 -2.97
C ILE A 196 -3.25 -8.60 -2.70
N ALA A 197 -4.05 -8.63 -1.64
CA ALA A 197 -4.91 -9.76 -1.35
C ALA A 197 -6.06 -9.93 -2.37
N ARG A 198 -6.52 -8.85 -3.03
CA ARG A 198 -7.56 -8.92 -4.07
C ARG A 198 -7.15 -9.82 -5.24
N PRO A 199 -6.00 -9.62 -5.91
CA PRO A 199 -5.53 -10.52 -6.96
C PRO A 199 -4.96 -11.85 -6.44
N SER A 200 -5.02 -12.14 -5.14
CA SER A 200 -4.57 -13.43 -4.60
C SER A 200 -5.65 -14.52 -4.66
N VAL A 201 -6.91 -14.15 -4.94
CA VAL A 201 -8.06 -15.07 -4.92
C VAL A 201 -9.02 -14.76 -6.07
N ASN A 202 -9.51 -15.79 -6.74
CA ASN A 202 -10.52 -15.64 -7.81
C ASN A 202 -11.96 -15.70 -7.26
N ASP A 203 -12.19 -14.96 -6.19
CA ASP A 203 -13.50 -14.75 -5.58
C ASP A 203 -13.58 -13.27 -5.19
N ALA A 204 -14.37 -12.54 -5.97
CA ALA A 204 -14.57 -11.11 -5.82
C ALA A 204 -15.15 -10.74 -4.46
N ASP A 205 -16.13 -11.52 -3.96
CA ASP A 205 -16.82 -11.21 -2.70
C ASP A 205 -15.88 -11.47 -1.51
N HIS A 206 -15.13 -12.59 -1.54
CA HIS A 206 -14.08 -12.86 -0.55
C HIS A 206 -12.99 -11.78 -0.56
N GLY A 207 -12.50 -11.41 -1.76
CA GLY A 207 -11.49 -10.36 -1.91
C GLY A 207 -11.98 -9.04 -1.32
N HIS A 208 -13.23 -8.66 -1.56
CA HIS A 208 -13.84 -7.47 -0.98
C HIS A 208 -13.91 -7.49 0.54
N GLU A 209 -14.31 -8.62 1.12
CA GLU A 209 -14.49 -8.75 2.55
C GLU A 209 -13.16 -8.83 3.31
N ASN A 210 -12.19 -9.57 2.77
CA ASN A 210 -11.00 -9.99 3.53
C ASN A 210 -9.69 -9.28 3.13
N HIS A 211 -9.64 -8.52 2.03
CA HIS A 211 -8.37 -7.97 1.52
C HIS A 211 -7.58 -7.14 2.53
N CYS A 212 -8.21 -6.37 3.42
CA CYS A 212 -7.47 -5.61 4.42
C CYS A 212 -6.71 -6.52 5.40
N LYS A 213 -7.36 -7.59 5.89
CA LYS A 213 -6.79 -8.52 6.87
C LYS A 213 -5.77 -9.46 6.22
N GLU A 214 -6.11 -10.01 5.05
CA GLU A 214 -5.21 -10.90 4.32
C GLU A 214 -4.02 -10.13 3.75
N GLY A 215 -4.22 -8.89 3.29
CA GLY A 215 -3.14 -8.02 2.83
C GLY A 215 -2.17 -7.64 3.95
N SER A 216 -2.67 -7.32 5.15
CA SER A 216 -1.85 -7.16 6.36
C SER A 216 -0.96 -8.39 6.62
N THR A 217 -1.53 -9.59 6.50
CA THR A 217 -0.79 -10.85 6.67
C THR A 217 0.25 -11.05 5.57
N ILE A 218 -0.09 -10.76 4.31
CA ILE A 218 0.82 -10.87 3.16
C ILE A 218 2.00 -9.92 3.30
N LEU A 219 1.80 -8.71 3.84
CA LEU A 219 2.84 -7.68 3.95
C LEU A 219 3.62 -7.70 5.27
N ALA A 220 3.17 -8.47 6.26
CA ALA A 220 3.84 -8.59 7.55
C ALA A 220 5.36 -8.90 7.48
N PRO A 221 5.87 -9.73 6.54
CA PRO A 221 7.32 -9.98 6.42
C PRO A 221 8.14 -8.73 6.05
N LEU A 222 7.55 -7.71 5.43
CA LEU A 222 8.26 -6.49 5.02
C LEU A 222 8.60 -5.56 6.19
N GLY A 223 7.94 -5.74 7.35
CA GLY A 223 8.17 -4.89 8.52
C GLY A 223 7.93 -3.40 8.23
N LEU A 224 6.83 -3.10 7.53
CA LEU A 224 6.43 -1.74 7.19
C LEU A 224 6.19 -0.92 8.47
N ASP A 225 6.46 0.38 8.42
CA ASP A 225 6.29 1.28 9.58
C ASP A 225 4.82 1.42 10.00
N ILE A 226 3.90 1.22 9.05
CA ILE A 226 2.46 1.22 9.29
C ILE A 226 1.80 0.13 8.44
N ASP A 227 0.88 -0.61 9.04
CA ASP A 227 0.07 -1.62 8.34
C ASP A 227 -1.05 -0.95 7.54
N TYR A 228 -0.68 -0.24 6.49
CA TYR A 228 -1.65 0.48 5.68
C TYR A 228 -2.67 -0.47 5.03
N SER A 229 -2.30 -1.71 4.70
CA SER A 229 -3.25 -2.71 4.19
C SER A 229 -4.34 -3.02 5.24
N GLY A 230 -4.00 -3.18 6.51
CA GLY A 230 -4.97 -3.35 7.59
C GLY A 230 -5.80 -2.10 7.92
N TYR A 231 -5.25 -0.90 7.67
CA TYR A 231 -5.84 0.39 8.08
C TYR A 231 -6.52 1.20 6.97
N HIS A 232 -6.34 0.90 5.68
CA HIS A 232 -6.82 1.77 4.60
C HIS A 232 -8.35 1.92 4.56
N ALA A 233 -9.11 0.90 4.98
CA ALA A 233 -10.56 1.00 5.12
C ALA A 233 -10.97 1.95 6.27
N PHE A 234 -10.24 1.93 7.39
CA PHE A 234 -10.45 2.89 8.48
C PHE A 234 -10.02 4.31 8.07
N ALA A 235 -8.93 4.45 7.32
CA ALA A 235 -8.50 5.73 6.76
C ALA A 235 -9.56 6.34 5.82
N LYS A 236 -10.23 5.51 5.01
CA LYS A 236 -11.38 5.90 4.19
C LYS A 236 -12.51 6.48 5.04
N TYR A 237 -12.85 5.82 6.15
CA TYR A 237 -13.83 6.31 7.12
C TYR A 237 -13.43 7.67 7.71
N LEU A 238 -12.16 7.84 8.10
CA LEU A 238 -11.66 9.11 8.64
C LEU A 238 -11.79 10.23 7.61
N LEU A 239 -11.31 10.04 6.38
CA LEU A 239 -11.43 11.06 5.34
C LEU A 239 -12.89 11.40 5.01
N PHE A 240 -13.75 10.38 4.89
CA PHE A 240 -15.19 10.58 4.66
C PHE A 240 -15.86 11.40 5.78
N THR A 241 -15.40 11.22 7.02
CA THR A 241 -15.97 11.89 8.19
C THR A 241 -15.42 13.30 8.38
N TYR A 242 -14.13 13.51 8.11
CA TYR A 242 -13.40 14.71 8.54
C TYR A 242 -12.90 15.60 7.40
N CYS A 243 -12.89 15.14 6.15
CA CYS A 243 -12.42 15.91 4.99
C CYS A 243 -13.58 16.10 3.98
N PRO A 244 -14.40 17.17 4.08
CA PRO A 244 -15.56 17.34 3.22
C PRO A 244 -15.30 17.24 1.69
N PRO A 245 -14.18 17.77 1.15
CA PRO A 245 -13.85 17.60 -0.27
C PRO A 245 -13.67 16.15 -0.73
N TYR A 246 -13.34 15.24 0.19
CA TYR A 246 -13.08 13.82 -0.12
C TYR A 246 -14.27 13.11 -0.77
N LEU A 247 -15.50 13.58 -0.52
CA LEU A 247 -16.71 13.07 -1.18
C LEU A 247 -16.65 13.16 -2.71
N GLY A 248 -15.90 14.12 -3.27
CA GLY A 248 -15.70 14.23 -4.72
C GLY A 248 -14.66 13.25 -5.27
N LEU A 249 -13.74 12.77 -4.43
CA LEU A 249 -12.64 11.89 -4.83
C LEU A 249 -12.98 10.41 -4.70
N ILE A 250 -13.67 10.03 -3.62
CA ILE A 250 -14.00 8.63 -3.31
C ILE A 250 -14.84 7.99 -4.42
N SER A 251 -14.45 6.80 -4.87
CA SER A 251 -15.20 6.04 -5.89
C SER A 251 -16.53 5.50 -5.35
N GLN A 252 -17.49 5.21 -6.24
CA GLN A 252 -18.78 4.60 -5.84
C GLN A 252 -18.56 3.25 -5.17
N THR A 253 -17.63 2.43 -5.67
CA THR A 253 -17.20 1.18 -5.03
C THR A 253 -16.66 1.42 -3.62
N SER A 254 -15.84 2.47 -3.43
CA SER A 254 -15.33 2.82 -2.12
C SER A 254 -16.42 3.30 -1.16
N VAL A 255 -17.43 4.03 -1.64
CA VAL A 255 -18.62 4.40 -0.84
C VAL A 255 -19.46 3.17 -0.49
N HIS A 256 -19.68 2.27 -1.45
CA HIS A 256 -20.43 1.03 -1.24
C HIS A 256 -19.76 0.14 -0.18
N THR A 257 -18.45 -0.07 -0.30
CA THR A 257 -17.66 -0.89 0.64
C THR A 257 -17.59 -0.28 2.03
N LEU A 258 -17.53 1.05 2.15
CA LEU A 258 -17.56 1.74 3.45
C LEU A 258 -18.80 1.36 4.29
N GLY A 259 -19.95 1.12 3.65
CA GLY A 259 -21.19 0.74 4.33
C GLY A 259 -21.13 -0.61 5.05
N PHE A 260 -20.32 -1.55 4.58
CA PHE A 260 -20.13 -2.86 5.22
C PHE A 260 -18.85 -2.93 6.05
N GLN A 261 -17.79 -2.24 5.63
CA GLN A 261 -16.54 -2.10 6.38
C GLN A 261 -16.75 -1.32 7.70
N GLY A 262 -17.72 -0.39 7.73
CA GLY A 262 -18.07 0.39 8.91
C GLY A 262 -18.75 -0.35 10.06
N LYS A 263 -18.94 -1.69 9.96
CA LYS A 263 -19.66 -2.47 10.98
C LYS A 263 -18.83 -2.77 12.22
N ASP A 264 -17.51 -2.93 12.08
CA ASP A 264 -16.60 -3.13 13.21
C ASP A 264 -15.19 -2.61 12.90
N TRP A 265 -14.71 -1.69 13.72
CA TRP A 265 -13.34 -1.16 13.66
C TRP A 265 -12.48 -1.66 14.83
N SER A 266 -12.97 -2.61 15.63
CA SER A 266 -12.34 -3.05 16.88
C SER A 266 -10.89 -3.45 16.71
N ALA A 267 -10.55 -4.20 15.65
CA ALA A 267 -9.20 -4.64 15.36
C ALA A 267 -8.28 -3.45 15.03
N GLN A 268 -8.72 -2.53 14.17
CA GLN A 268 -7.94 -1.34 13.80
C GLN A 268 -7.74 -0.41 15.01
N ILE A 269 -8.80 -0.21 15.79
CA ILE A 269 -8.75 0.62 16.99
C ILE A 269 -7.85 -0.01 18.04
N ALA A 270 -7.87 -1.33 18.23
CA ALA A 270 -7.03 -2.01 19.22
C ALA A 270 -5.54 -1.73 18.96
N GLY A 271 -5.06 -1.93 17.73
CA GLY A 271 -3.66 -1.69 17.37
C GLY A 271 -3.26 -0.21 17.52
N LEU A 272 -4.10 0.72 17.04
CA LEU A 272 -3.83 2.16 17.17
C LEU A 272 -3.93 2.66 18.61
N ASN A 273 -4.72 2.00 19.47
CA ASN A 273 -4.90 2.39 20.86
C ASN A 273 -3.70 2.00 21.75
N GLU A 274 -2.72 1.26 21.24
CA GLU A 274 -1.45 1.00 21.94
C GLU A 274 -0.49 2.21 21.85
N LEU A 275 -0.65 3.07 20.84
CA LEU A 275 0.18 4.26 20.62
C LEU A 275 -0.12 5.36 21.64
N ASP A 276 0.87 6.14 22.04
CA ASP A 276 0.59 7.37 22.78
C ASP A 276 -0.14 8.41 21.90
N SER A 277 -0.64 9.50 22.48
CA SER A 277 -1.42 10.47 21.70
C SER A 277 -0.64 11.14 20.57
N ALA A 278 0.67 11.33 20.70
CA ALA A 278 1.46 11.97 19.65
C ALA A 278 1.68 10.99 18.49
N ASP A 279 2.06 9.75 18.79
CA ASP A 279 2.24 8.71 17.79
C ASP A 279 0.91 8.31 17.13
N LEU A 280 -0.19 8.32 17.88
CA LEU A 280 -1.54 8.13 17.32
C LEU A 280 -1.87 9.22 16.30
N ALA A 281 -1.63 10.49 16.63
CA ALA A 281 -1.90 11.60 15.71
C ALA A 281 -1.13 11.45 14.40
N LYS A 282 0.17 11.11 14.48
CA LYS A 282 1.02 10.81 13.32
C LYS A 282 0.49 9.63 12.52
N ALA A 283 0.10 8.54 13.18
CA ALA A 283 -0.43 7.36 12.52
C ALA A 283 -1.74 7.67 11.77
N LEU A 284 -2.68 8.40 12.40
CA LEU A 284 -3.95 8.77 11.77
C LEU A 284 -3.73 9.67 10.54
N PHE A 285 -2.89 10.71 10.66
CA PHE A 285 -2.58 11.57 9.52
C PHE A 285 -1.83 10.83 8.41
N LYS A 286 -0.93 9.91 8.75
CA LYS A 286 -0.23 9.07 7.78
C LYS A 286 -1.17 8.18 6.98
N ILE A 287 -2.07 7.43 7.65
CA ILE A 287 -3.03 6.57 6.92
C ILE A 287 -4.01 7.40 6.09
N MET A 288 -4.39 8.59 6.53
CA MET A 288 -5.24 9.50 5.75
C MET A 288 -4.51 10.02 4.51
N LEU A 289 -3.24 10.41 4.61
CA LEU A 289 -2.42 10.80 3.45
C LEU A 289 -2.29 9.66 2.44
N MET A 290 -1.94 8.47 2.93
CA MET A 290 -1.83 7.27 2.08
C MET A 290 -3.16 6.94 1.41
N ARG A 291 -4.29 7.15 2.10
CA ARG A 291 -5.62 6.95 1.54
C ARG A 291 -6.00 7.96 0.45
N LEU A 292 -5.57 9.21 0.58
CA LEU A 292 -5.70 10.17 -0.52
C LEU A 292 -4.90 9.71 -1.74
N ILE A 293 -3.69 9.17 -1.54
CA ILE A 293 -2.86 8.64 -2.65
C ILE A 293 -3.53 7.42 -3.31
N ASP A 294 -4.05 6.47 -2.52
CA ASP A 294 -4.87 5.34 -3.01
C ASP A 294 -5.98 5.87 -3.93
N ASP A 295 -6.87 6.74 -3.46
CA ASP A 295 -7.98 7.19 -4.31
C ASP A 295 -7.54 8.10 -5.48
N MET A 296 -6.37 8.75 -5.38
CA MET A 296 -5.77 9.52 -6.48
C MET A 296 -5.10 8.63 -7.55
N SER A 297 -4.81 7.38 -7.25
CA SER A 297 -4.09 6.44 -8.14
C SER A 297 -5.03 5.60 -9.02
N LYS A 298 -6.08 6.24 -9.54
CA LYS A 298 -7.17 5.60 -10.30
C LYS A 298 -7.41 6.32 -11.62
N VAL A 299 -6.34 6.85 -12.22
CA VAL A 299 -6.40 7.61 -13.48
C VAL A 299 -6.24 6.65 -14.66
N PRO A 300 -7.21 6.57 -15.59
CA PRO A 300 -7.09 5.71 -16.76
C PRO A 300 -5.86 6.03 -17.60
N GLU A 301 -5.09 5.01 -17.99
CA GLU A 301 -3.91 5.19 -18.86
C GLU A 301 -4.23 5.96 -20.15
N SER A 302 -5.41 5.73 -20.73
CA SER A 302 -5.87 6.44 -21.94
C SER A 302 -5.99 7.97 -21.78
N GLN A 303 -6.03 8.46 -20.53
CA GLN A 303 -6.16 9.87 -20.15
C GLN A 303 -4.85 10.47 -19.63
N LEU A 304 -3.86 9.62 -19.34
CA LEU A 304 -2.50 10.04 -19.03
C LEU A 304 -1.78 10.42 -20.34
N LYS A 305 -2.05 11.64 -20.83
CA LYS A 305 -1.31 12.23 -21.94
C LYS A 305 -0.39 13.31 -21.42
N ASN A 306 0.91 13.15 -21.59
CA ASN A 306 1.81 14.26 -21.37
C ASN A 306 1.66 15.21 -22.58
N PRO A 307 1.28 16.48 -22.38
CA PRO A 307 1.09 17.44 -23.48
C PRO A 307 2.39 17.72 -24.25
N TYR A 308 3.55 17.26 -23.75
CA TYR A 308 4.87 17.42 -24.35
C TYR A 308 5.51 16.09 -24.76
N ASP A 309 4.91 14.93 -24.46
CA ASP A 309 5.46 13.61 -24.72
C ASP A 309 4.34 12.57 -24.92
N GLU A 310 4.25 11.95 -26.10
CA GLU A 310 3.24 10.90 -26.34
C GLU A 310 3.66 9.53 -25.77
N SER A 311 4.82 9.44 -25.10
CA SER A 311 5.27 8.23 -24.42
C SER A 311 4.26 7.77 -23.36
N PRO A 312 4.02 6.46 -23.21
CA PRO A 312 3.22 5.95 -22.10
C PRO A 312 3.90 6.30 -20.76
N PRO A 313 3.11 6.43 -19.67
CA PRO A 313 3.67 6.62 -18.34
C PRO A 313 4.69 5.54 -17.97
N GLU A 314 5.85 5.96 -17.50
CA GLU A 314 6.88 5.07 -16.96
C GLU A 314 6.53 4.72 -15.51
N TYR A 315 6.51 3.41 -15.21
CA TYR A 315 6.30 2.86 -13.87
C TYR A 315 7.51 2.02 -13.45
N PHE A 316 7.52 1.57 -12.20
CA PHE A 316 8.53 0.63 -11.73
C PHE A 316 8.41 -0.71 -12.49
N ASP A 317 9.52 -1.18 -13.04
CA ASP A 317 9.61 -2.49 -13.67
C ASP A 317 9.78 -3.63 -12.64
N GLU A 318 9.76 -4.87 -13.12
CA GLU A 318 9.97 -6.07 -12.29
C GLU A 318 11.26 -6.00 -11.47
N ALA A 319 12.37 -5.62 -12.12
CA ALA A 319 13.68 -5.61 -11.49
C ALA A 319 13.73 -4.58 -10.36
N GLN A 320 13.17 -3.39 -10.60
CA GLN A 320 13.04 -2.31 -9.63
C GLN A 320 12.16 -2.71 -8.43
N ILE A 321 10.98 -3.29 -8.67
CA ILE A 321 10.07 -3.72 -7.60
C ILE A 321 10.73 -4.81 -6.75
N LYS A 322 11.33 -5.83 -7.37
CA LYS A 322 12.04 -6.88 -6.62
C LYS A 322 13.22 -6.31 -5.84
N LYS A 323 13.95 -5.34 -6.39
CA LYS A 323 15.04 -4.64 -5.68
C LYS A 323 14.54 -3.86 -4.47
N MET A 324 13.42 -3.15 -4.60
CA MET A 324 12.75 -2.45 -3.50
C MET A 324 12.36 -3.43 -2.38
N LEU A 325 11.72 -4.56 -2.73
CA LEU A 325 11.35 -5.62 -1.79
C LEU A 325 12.55 -6.21 -1.05
N ARG A 326 13.61 -6.60 -1.78
CA ARG A 326 14.85 -7.13 -1.20
C ARG A 326 15.44 -6.15 -0.18
N LYS A 327 15.52 -4.86 -0.54
CA LYS A 327 16.05 -3.84 0.36
C LYS A 327 15.19 -3.65 1.60
N GLN A 328 13.87 -3.62 1.46
CA GLN A 328 12.97 -3.46 2.59
C GLN A 328 13.10 -4.65 3.56
N ILE A 329 13.12 -5.88 3.05
CA ILE A 329 13.33 -7.08 3.88
C ILE A 329 14.68 -7.01 4.59
N LEU A 330 15.77 -6.69 3.90
CA LEU A 330 17.08 -6.54 4.54
C LEU A 330 17.06 -5.47 5.65
N THR A 331 16.41 -4.33 5.41
CA THR A 331 16.26 -3.26 6.40
C THR A 331 15.54 -3.77 7.65
N GLN A 332 14.44 -4.50 7.48
CA GLN A 332 13.69 -5.09 8.58
C GLN A 332 14.49 -6.15 9.34
N LEU A 333 15.16 -7.06 8.64
CA LEU A 333 15.96 -8.12 9.26
C LEU A 333 17.14 -7.53 10.05
N ASN A 334 17.78 -6.47 9.54
CA ASN A 334 18.83 -5.76 10.27
C ASN A 334 18.29 -5.11 11.54
N LYS A 335 17.13 -4.42 11.46
CA LYS A 335 16.46 -3.83 12.63
C LYS A 335 16.17 -4.87 13.70
N LEU A 336 15.62 -6.03 13.30
CA LEU A 336 15.34 -7.14 14.22
C LEU A 336 16.61 -7.73 14.85
N THR A 337 17.70 -7.86 14.07
CA THR A 337 18.99 -8.33 14.59
C THR A 337 19.54 -7.41 15.68
N MET A 338 19.38 -6.09 15.52
CA MET A 338 19.84 -5.11 16.51
C MET A 338 18.98 -5.07 17.79
N GLN A 339 17.70 -5.43 17.70
CA GLN A 339 16.74 -5.35 18.80
C GLN A 339 16.57 -6.67 19.56
N SER A 340 16.85 -7.80 18.91
CA SER A 340 16.56 -9.12 19.43
C SER A 340 17.57 -9.58 20.47
N SER A 341 17.10 -9.91 21.67
CA SER A 341 17.87 -10.63 22.70
C SER A 341 17.89 -12.15 22.49
N ASN A 342 16.96 -12.70 21.69
CA ASN A 342 16.86 -14.13 21.39
C ASN A 342 16.72 -14.36 19.87
N SER A 343 17.85 -14.67 19.23
CA SER A 343 17.93 -14.89 17.78
C SER A 343 17.03 -16.02 17.28
N GLU A 344 16.86 -17.09 18.04
CA GLU A 344 16.08 -18.25 17.62
C GLU A 344 14.58 -17.93 17.58
N THR A 345 14.06 -17.26 18.60
CA THR A 345 12.66 -16.78 18.60
C THR A 345 12.40 -15.86 17.41
N THR A 346 13.29 -14.88 17.17
CA THR A 346 13.16 -13.95 16.04
C THR A 346 13.19 -14.66 14.68
N ILE A 347 14.04 -15.67 14.49
CA ILE A 347 14.06 -16.48 13.27
C ILE A 347 12.73 -17.22 13.09
N GLN A 348 12.19 -17.83 14.14
CA GLN A 348 10.92 -18.56 14.07
C GLN A 348 9.74 -17.62 13.76
N GLU A 349 9.72 -16.42 14.34
CA GLU A 349 8.70 -15.41 14.04
C GLU A 349 8.73 -14.99 12.57
N ILE A 350 9.92 -14.72 12.01
CA ILE A 350 10.05 -14.38 10.59
C ILE A 350 9.66 -15.54 9.69
N LYS A 351 10.08 -16.76 10.04
CA LYS A 351 9.68 -17.97 9.32
C LYS A 351 8.15 -18.15 9.31
N ALA A 352 7.49 -17.93 10.45
CA ALA A 352 6.04 -18.02 10.55
C ALA A 352 5.33 -16.96 9.70
N LYS A 353 5.82 -15.71 9.72
CA LYS A 353 5.29 -14.63 8.86
C LYS A 353 5.44 -14.95 7.37
N LEU A 354 6.62 -15.42 6.96
CA LEU A 354 6.88 -15.81 5.57
C LEU A 354 5.96 -16.96 5.13
N ALA A 355 5.79 -17.98 5.96
CA ALA A 355 4.91 -19.11 5.66
C ALA A 355 3.44 -18.66 5.52
N ALA A 356 2.94 -17.83 6.45
CA ALA A 356 1.58 -17.32 6.41
C ALA A 356 1.32 -16.44 5.17
N ALA A 357 2.24 -15.53 4.85
CA ALA A 357 2.13 -14.69 3.67
C ALA A 357 2.18 -15.51 2.37
N THR A 358 3.13 -16.46 2.28
CA THR A 358 3.28 -17.34 1.11
C THR A 358 2.05 -18.20 0.89
N LEU A 359 1.46 -18.76 1.95
CA LEU A 359 0.24 -19.56 1.86
C LEU A 359 -0.92 -18.78 1.21
N LEU A 360 -1.09 -17.50 1.55
CA LEU A 360 -2.11 -16.63 0.95
C LEU A 360 -1.81 -16.34 -0.51
N LEU A 361 -0.57 -16.00 -0.86
CA LEU A 361 -0.15 -15.73 -2.24
C LEU A 361 -0.32 -16.96 -3.15
N LEU A 362 -0.11 -18.17 -2.64
CA LEU A 362 -0.26 -19.42 -3.39
C LEU A 362 -1.68 -19.71 -3.87
N ARG A 363 -2.70 -19.04 -3.32
CA ARG A 363 -4.09 -19.13 -3.81
C ARG A 363 -4.23 -18.64 -5.26
N ALA A 364 -3.32 -17.78 -5.70
CA ALA A 364 -3.29 -17.24 -7.06
C ALA A 364 -2.48 -18.07 -8.05
N LYS A 365 -1.93 -19.23 -7.65
CA LYS A 365 -1.02 -20.05 -8.46
C LYS A 365 -1.53 -20.33 -9.87
N ASP A 366 -2.80 -20.68 -10.01
CA ASP A 366 -3.40 -21.05 -11.30
C ASP A 366 -3.61 -19.85 -12.25
N PHE A 367 -3.34 -18.63 -11.77
CA PHE A 367 -3.44 -17.38 -12.53
C PHE A 367 -2.08 -16.76 -12.85
N SER A 368 -1.00 -17.38 -12.38
CA SER A 368 0.37 -16.92 -12.62
C SER A 368 0.72 -16.94 -14.10
N LEU A 369 1.42 -15.89 -14.54
CA LEU A 369 2.02 -15.80 -15.86
C LEU A 369 3.40 -16.49 -15.94
N ASN A 370 3.93 -16.97 -14.80
CA ASN A 370 5.24 -17.58 -14.66
C ASN A 370 5.16 -18.95 -13.95
N PRO A 371 4.68 -20.01 -14.61
CA PRO A 371 4.54 -21.33 -13.99
C PRO A 371 5.87 -21.93 -13.52
N SER A 372 6.98 -21.61 -14.19
CA SER A 372 8.32 -22.07 -13.79
C SER A 372 8.76 -21.57 -12.42
N LEU A 373 8.17 -20.48 -11.92
CA LEU A 373 8.43 -19.97 -10.58
C LEU A 373 8.10 -21.01 -9.49
N TYR A 374 6.99 -21.73 -9.63
CA TYR A 374 6.55 -22.71 -8.64
C TYR A 374 7.41 -23.98 -8.67
N GLU A 375 7.94 -24.33 -9.84
CA GLU A 375 8.91 -25.42 -9.98
C GLU A 375 10.24 -25.04 -9.33
N GLN A 376 10.70 -23.79 -9.53
CA GLN A 376 11.93 -23.28 -8.93
C GLN A 376 11.90 -23.32 -7.39
N TYR A 377 10.73 -23.09 -6.78
CA TYR A 377 10.55 -23.07 -5.33
C TYR A 377 9.74 -24.25 -4.79
N ALA A 378 9.73 -25.40 -5.49
CA ALA A 378 8.92 -26.56 -5.14
C ALA A 378 9.10 -27.01 -3.67
N ASP A 379 10.33 -26.98 -3.14
CA ASP A 379 10.64 -27.37 -1.76
C ASP A 379 9.98 -26.46 -0.71
N THR A 380 9.75 -25.19 -1.04
CA THR A 380 9.05 -24.22 -0.18
C THR A 380 7.54 -24.24 -0.42
N VAL A 381 7.12 -24.39 -1.67
CA VAL A 381 5.73 -24.22 -2.11
C VAL A 381 4.89 -25.47 -1.86
N ASN A 382 5.40 -26.67 -2.17
CA ASN A 382 4.60 -27.90 -2.12
C ASN A 382 4.02 -28.19 -0.72
N PRO A 383 4.78 -28.07 0.39
CA PRO A 383 4.22 -28.28 1.73
C PRO A 383 3.08 -27.30 2.06
N LEU A 384 3.14 -26.08 1.55
CA LEU A 384 2.10 -25.06 1.76
C LEU A 384 0.86 -25.30 0.88
N LEU A 385 1.05 -25.83 -0.34
CA LEU A 385 -0.07 -26.24 -1.19
C LEU A 385 -0.86 -27.39 -0.57
N GLU A 386 -0.17 -28.41 -0.02
CA GLU A 386 -0.82 -29.50 0.70
C GLU A 386 -1.66 -28.99 1.88
N LEU A 387 -1.14 -28.01 2.63
CA LEU A 387 -1.87 -27.36 3.71
C LEU A 387 -3.12 -26.61 3.20
N LEU A 388 -3.00 -25.87 2.10
CA LEU A 388 -4.10 -25.13 1.49
C LEU A 388 -5.21 -26.08 1.00
N GLU A 389 -4.84 -27.21 0.40
CA GLU A 389 -5.78 -28.25 -0.02
C GLU A 389 -6.51 -28.88 1.18
N ALA A 390 -5.80 -29.15 2.27
CA ALA A 390 -6.40 -29.67 3.50
C ALA A 390 -7.41 -28.67 4.12
N GLN A 391 -7.11 -27.36 4.09
CA GLN A 391 -8.03 -26.31 4.55
C GLN A 391 -9.32 -26.29 3.72
N LYS A 392 -9.19 -26.33 2.39
CA LYS A 392 -10.34 -26.36 1.47
C LYS A 392 -11.24 -27.58 1.72
N GLN A 393 -10.65 -28.76 1.95
CA GLN A 393 -11.41 -29.98 2.25
C GLN A 393 -12.16 -29.88 3.59
N SER A 394 -11.56 -29.25 4.60
CA SER A 394 -12.19 -29.05 5.91
C SER A 394 -13.40 -28.11 5.83
N GLU A 395 -13.31 -27.02 5.05
CA GLU A 395 -14.40 -26.05 4.87
C GLU A 395 -15.60 -26.64 4.12
N GLN A 396 -15.34 -27.53 3.15
CA GLN A 396 -16.40 -28.23 2.43
C GLN A 396 -17.18 -29.21 3.33
N GLN A 397 -16.52 -29.82 4.31
CA GLN A 397 -17.18 -30.73 5.26
C GLN A 397 -18.06 -30.01 6.27
N THR A 398 -17.69 -28.80 6.69
CA THR A 398 -18.47 -28.00 7.66
C THR A 398 -19.67 -27.29 7.05
N HIS A 399 -19.71 -27.09 5.72
CA HIS A 399 -20.86 -26.50 5.02
C HIS A 399 -21.79 -27.52 4.34
N GLY A 400 -21.40 -28.81 4.34
CA GLY A 400 -22.20 -29.93 3.84
C GLY A 400 -23.02 -30.68 4.89
N CYS A 401 -22.95 -30.27 6.17
CA CYS A 401 -23.82 -30.70 7.26
C CYS A 401 -24.81 -29.59 7.61
#